data_AF-Q38AD6-F1
#
_entry.id   AF-Q38AD6-F1
#
_cell.length_a   1.000
_cell.length_b   1.000
_cell.length_c   1.000
_cell.angle_alpha   90.00
_cell.angle_beta   90.00
_cell.angle_gamma   90.00
#
_symmetry.space_group_name_H-M   'P 1'
#
loop_
_entity.id
_entity.type
_entity.pdbx_description
1 polymer ?
#
loop_
_entity_poly.entity_id
_entity_poly.type
_entity_poly.pdbx_seq_one_letter_code
_entity_poly.pdbx_strand_id
1 'polypeptide(L)'
;MEALRVQGLKFTFGVEFCRLALLRCFGELGSLYDVLLDVDVGEALVTYAESVSAQEAYIKMNGFLLFGETIRVSITVPPVSEVPGCSVTHRPSRFVIIRGATSLWVELNLRHVKGVEQHQIVGANAAVVSFANEHISTKIKRMFDG
;
A
#
# COMPACT_ATOMS: atom_id res chain seq x y z
N MET A 1 -5.44 -0.24 14.68
CA MET A 1 -5.21 -0.03 13.23
C MET A 1 -6.48 -0.40 12.52
N GLU A 2 -7.05 0.55 11.79
CA GLU A 2 -8.31 0.38 11.09
C GLU A 2 -8.19 1.05 9.72
N ALA A 3 -8.76 0.40 8.71
CA ALA A 3 -8.68 0.86 7.33
C ALA A 3 -10.03 1.42 6.89
N LEU A 4 -9.98 2.49 6.12
CA LEU A 4 -11.12 3.13 5.51
C LEU A 4 -11.02 2.96 4.00
N ARG A 5 -12.08 2.46 3.39
CA ARG A 5 -12.25 2.46 1.95
C ARG A 5 -12.87 3.79 1.54
N VAL A 6 -12.18 4.51 0.67
CA VAL A 6 -12.62 5.76 0.06
C VAL A 6 -12.98 5.47 -1.38
N GLN A 7 -14.24 5.69 -1.75
CA GLN A 7 -14.78 5.44 -3.09
C GLN A 7 -15.22 6.74 -3.74
N GLY A 8 -15.22 6.75 -5.07
CA GLY A 8 -15.61 7.93 -5.86
C GLY A 8 -14.45 8.89 -6.12
N LEU A 9 -13.21 8.39 -6.12
CA LEU A 9 -12.03 9.19 -6.43
C LEU A 9 -11.86 9.30 -7.95
N LYS A 10 -11.61 10.53 -8.42
CA LYS A 10 -11.18 10.79 -9.80
C LYS A 10 -9.73 11.27 -9.82
N PHE A 11 -8.89 10.60 -10.60
CA PHE A 11 -7.46 10.87 -10.72
C PHE A 11 -7.14 11.90 -11.83
N THR A 12 -7.86 13.02 -11.87
CA THR A 12 -7.75 14.03 -12.94
C THR A 12 -6.39 14.74 -13.00
N PHE A 13 -5.74 14.92 -11.84
CA PHE A 13 -4.45 15.61 -11.71
C PHE A 13 -3.27 14.65 -11.51
N GLY A 14 -3.48 13.36 -11.76
CA GLY A 14 -2.48 12.31 -11.56
C GLY A 14 -2.54 11.64 -10.18
N VAL A 15 -1.97 10.43 -10.12
CA VAL A 15 -2.06 9.52 -8.97
C VAL A 15 -1.36 10.08 -7.74
N GLU A 16 -0.14 10.59 -7.89
CA GLU A 16 0.62 11.16 -6.76
C GLU A 16 -0.03 12.40 -6.16
N PHE A 17 -0.66 13.25 -6.99
CA PHE A 17 -1.38 14.41 -6.47
C PHE A 17 -2.59 13.97 -5.65
N CYS A 18 -3.35 12.98 -6.13
CA CYS A 18 -4.45 12.40 -5.36
C CYS A 18 -3.97 11.77 -4.05
N ARG A 19 -2.83 11.07 -4.08
CA ARG A 19 -2.20 10.52 -2.87
C ARG A 19 -1.87 11.60 -1.86
N LEU A 20 -1.22 12.69 -2.29
CA LEU A 20 -0.86 13.81 -1.42
C LEU A 20 -2.10 14.52 -0.85
N ALA A 21 -3.15 14.68 -1.65
CA ALA A 21 -4.40 15.27 -1.18
C ALA A 21 -5.07 14.39 -0.12
N LEU A 22 -5.14 13.07 -0.32
CA LEU A 22 -5.66 12.15 0.69
C LEU A 22 -4.81 12.18 1.96
N LEU A 23 -3.48 12.15 1.83
CA LEU A 23 -2.57 12.25 2.96
C LEU A 23 -2.79 13.53 3.76
N ARG A 24 -3.07 14.64 3.08
CA ARG A 24 -3.37 15.91 3.73
C ARG A 24 -4.74 15.88 4.43
N CYS A 25 -5.81 15.56 3.71
CA CYS A 25 -7.17 15.61 4.25
C CYS A 25 -7.40 14.61 5.38
N PHE A 26 -6.93 13.38 5.21
CA PHE A 26 -7.07 12.35 6.25
C PHE A 26 -6.00 12.50 7.33
N GLY A 27 -4.81 13.01 7.01
CA GLY A 27 -3.75 13.26 7.99
C GLY A 27 -4.11 14.32 9.04
N GLU A 28 -5.02 15.24 8.74
CA GLU A 28 -5.54 16.22 9.71
C GLU A 28 -6.35 15.57 10.86
N LEU A 29 -6.86 14.36 10.65
CA LEU A 29 -7.70 13.64 11.63
C LEU A 29 -6.91 12.61 12.45
N GLY A 30 -5.64 12.41 12.12
CA GLY A 30 -4.76 11.53 12.87
C GLY A 30 -3.61 10.98 12.06
N SER A 31 -2.78 10.19 12.73
CA SER A 31 -1.59 9.60 12.11
C SER A 31 -1.99 8.49 11.13
N LEU A 32 -1.78 8.75 9.85
CA LEU A 32 -1.94 7.76 8.80
C LEU A 32 -0.80 6.76 8.83
N TYR A 33 -1.17 5.48 8.84
CA TYR A 33 -0.24 4.37 8.68
C TYR A 33 0.12 4.16 7.21
N ASP A 34 -0.89 4.16 6.32
CA ASP A 34 -0.69 3.96 4.88
C ASP A 34 -1.87 4.46 4.03
N VAL A 35 -1.61 4.72 2.75
CA VAL A 35 -2.62 5.06 1.74
C VAL A 35 -2.35 4.25 0.47
N LEU A 36 -3.27 3.33 0.15
CA LEU A 36 -3.26 2.59 -1.11
C LEU A 36 -4.23 3.24 -2.10
N LEU A 37 -3.85 3.31 -3.37
CA LEU A 37 -4.70 3.83 -4.44
C LEU A 37 -4.99 2.73 -5.44
N ASP A 38 -6.27 2.53 -5.76
CA ASP A 38 -6.72 1.71 -6.87
C ASP A 38 -7.25 2.64 -7.96
N VAL A 39 -6.39 2.90 -8.95
CA VAL A 39 -6.67 3.86 -10.03
C VAL A 39 -7.72 3.31 -10.99
N ASP A 40 -7.74 1.99 -11.21
CA ASP A 40 -8.64 1.33 -12.14
C ASP A 40 -10.09 1.34 -11.62
N VAL A 41 -10.26 1.21 -10.30
CA VAL A 41 -11.59 1.21 -9.66
C VAL A 41 -12.02 2.62 -9.20
N GLY A 42 -11.09 3.56 -9.02
CA GLY A 42 -11.42 4.87 -8.48
C GLY A 42 -11.57 4.86 -6.95
N GLU A 43 -10.76 4.03 -6.27
CA GLU A 43 -10.82 3.82 -4.84
C GLU A 43 -9.47 4.06 -4.16
N ALA A 44 -9.51 4.29 -2.84
CA ALA A 44 -8.33 4.30 -2.00
C ALA A 44 -8.60 3.56 -0.70
N LEU A 45 -7.54 2.98 -0.14
CA LEU A 45 -7.54 2.45 1.21
C LEU A 45 -6.67 3.33 2.10
N VAL A 46 -7.29 4.03 3.03
CA VAL A 46 -6.60 4.89 4.01
C VAL A 46 -6.58 4.16 5.35
N THR A 47 -5.39 3.85 5.84
CA THR A 47 -5.24 3.12 7.10
C THR A 47 -4.66 4.02 8.17
N TYR A 48 -5.32 4.09 9.33
CA TYR A 48 -4.83 4.86 10.48
C TYR A 48 -4.06 3.97 11.45
N ALA A 49 -3.06 4.56 12.11
CA ALA A 49 -2.37 3.92 13.22
C ALA A 49 -3.36 3.62 14.38
N GLU A 50 -4.19 4.60 14.70
CA GLU A 50 -5.17 4.54 15.78
C GLU A 50 -6.60 4.37 15.25
N SER A 51 -7.36 3.45 15.83
CA SER A 51 -8.75 3.21 15.41
C SER A 51 -9.66 4.40 15.73
N VAL A 52 -9.35 5.19 16.76
CA VAL A 52 -10.11 6.41 17.11
C VAL A 52 -10.08 7.43 15.97
N SER A 53 -8.90 7.67 15.39
CA SER A 53 -8.74 8.55 14.22
C SER A 53 -9.48 8.03 12.99
N ALA A 54 -9.52 6.70 12.78
CA ALA A 54 -10.28 6.12 11.67
C ALA A 54 -11.79 6.39 11.81
N GLN A 55 -12.33 6.24 13.02
CA GLN A 55 -13.75 6.50 13.29
C GLN A 55 -14.10 7.99 13.13
N GLU A 56 -13.26 8.88 13.64
CA GLU A 56 -13.43 10.31 13.43
C GLU A 56 -13.38 10.69 11.95
N ALA A 57 -12.45 10.09 11.20
CA ALA A 57 -12.35 10.28 9.77
C ALA A 57 -13.53 9.73 8.99
N TYR A 58 -14.06 8.58 9.37
CA TYR A 58 -15.28 8.05 8.78
C TYR A 58 -16.45 9.03 8.93
N ILE A 59 -16.64 9.60 10.13
CA ILE A 59 -17.75 10.54 10.40
C ILE A 59 -17.57 11.85 9.62
N LYS A 60 -16.34 12.40 9.58
CA LYS A 60 -16.07 13.71 8.98
C LYS A 60 -15.91 13.69 7.46
N MET A 61 -15.31 12.63 6.91
CA MET A 61 -14.92 12.57 5.50
C MET A 61 -15.97 11.89 4.61
N ASN A 62 -16.93 11.17 5.19
CA ASN A 62 -18.00 10.57 4.40
C ASN A 62 -18.92 11.67 3.83
N GLY A 63 -19.03 11.73 2.50
CA GLY A 63 -19.75 12.81 1.82
C GLY A 63 -18.92 14.06 1.56
N PHE A 64 -17.61 14.05 1.88
CA PHE A 64 -16.72 15.18 1.60
C PHE A 64 -16.54 15.39 0.09
N LEU A 65 -16.39 16.65 -0.34
CA LEU A 65 -16.10 16.97 -1.74
C LEU A 65 -14.59 16.98 -1.98
N LEU A 66 -14.08 15.95 -2.66
CA LEU A 66 -12.69 15.88 -3.09
C LEU A 66 -12.63 16.03 -4.62
N PHE A 67 -11.87 17.02 -5.10
CA PHE A 67 -11.75 17.32 -6.53
C PHE A 67 -13.10 17.55 -7.25
N GLY A 68 -14.09 18.09 -6.52
CA GLY A 68 -15.44 18.33 -7.04
C GLY A 68 -16.37 17.11 -7.02
N GLU A 69 -15.89 15.95 -6.58
CA GLU A 69 -16.67 14.72 -6.45
C GLU A 69 -16.93 14.39 -5.00
N THR A 70 -18.13 13.87 -4.71
CA THR A 70 -18.48 13.43 -3.36
C THR A 70 -17.86 12.07 -3.10
N ILE A 71 -16.93 12.00 -2.16
CA ILE A 71 -16.34 10.72 -1.75
C ILE A 71 -17.27 9.99 -0.78
N ARG A 72 -17.27 8.66 -0.87
CA ARG A 72 -17.90 7.79 0.13
C ARG A 72 -16.81 7.11 0.94
N VAL A 73 -16.93 7.17 2.25
CA VAL A 73 -15.97 6.54 3.16
C VAL A 73 -16.70 5.41 3.87
N SER A 74 -16.10 4.23 3.92
CA SER A 74 -16.60 3.09 4.69
C SER A 74 -15.48 2.43 5.47
N ILE A 75 -15.81 1.89 6.64
CA ILE A 75 -14.86 1.10 7.44
C ILE A 75 -14.65 -0.23 6.74
N THR A 76 -13.40 -0.66 6.65
CA THR A 76 -13.03 -1.92 6.01
C THR A 76 -11.86 -2.58 6.74
N VAL A 77 -11.54 -3.80 6.33
CA VAL A 77 -10.37 -4.52 6.81
C VAL A 77 -9.17 -4.24 5.90
N PRO A 78 -7.93 -4.29 6.44
CA PRO A 78 -6.73 -4.23 5.61
C PRO A 78 -6.80 -5.27 4.48
N PRO A 79 -6.14 -5.03 3.34
CA PRO A 79 -6.14 -5.99 2.24
C PRO A 79 -5.46 -7.26 2.74
N VAL A 80 -6.12 -8.39 2.51
CA VAL A 80 -5.52 -9.69 2.79
C VAL A 80 -4.34 -9.87 1.84
N SER A 81 -3.15 -10.12 2.39
CA SER A 81 -2.03 -10.52 1.57
C SER A 81 -2.25 -11.95 1.07
N GLU A 82 -1.85 -12.22 -0.17
CA GLU A 82 -1.71 -13.60 -0.69
C GLU A 82 -0.72 -14.42 0.16
N VAL A 83 0.16 -13.73 0.89
CA VAL A 83 1.09 -14.31 1.86
C VAL A 83 0.42 -14.40 3.23
N PRO A 84 0.25 -15.61 3.80
CA PRO A 84 -0.30 -15.78 5.13
C PRO A 84 0.47 -14.97 6.18
N GLY A 85 -0.24 -14.22 7.02
CA GLY A 85 0.35 -13.41 8.09
C GLY A 85 0.94 -12.06 7.64
N CYS A 86 0.82 -11.68 6.37
CA CYS A 86 1.25 -10.38 5.87
C CYS A 86 0.07 -9.45 5.55
N SER A 87 0.32 -8.14 5.53
CA SER A 87 -0.60 -7.10 5.04
C SER A 87 0.02 -6.40 3.82
N VAL A 88 -0.80 -6.06 2.83
CA VAL A 88 -0.33 -5.29 1.68
C VAL A 88 -0.17 -3.81 2.08
N THR A 89 0.98 -3.21 1.74
CA THR A 89 1.29 -1.80 2.01
C THR A 89 2.00 -1.14 0.82
N HIS A 90 1.70 0.13 0.55
CA HIS A 90 2.48 0.97 -0.38
C HIS A 90 3.68 1.64 0.33
N ARG A 91 3.72 1.60 1.66
CA ARG A 91 4.86 2.10 2.42
C ARG A 91 6.13 1.34 2.03
N PRO A 92 7.28 2.03 1.92
CA PRO A 92 8.58 1.37 1.92
C PRO A 92 8.66 0.39 3.07
N SER A 93 8.83 -0.88 2.74
CA SER A 93 8.89 -1.97 3.68
C SER A 93 10.15 -2.77 3.37
N ARG A 94 10.76 -3.38 4.38
CA ARG A 94 11.89 -4.30 4.19
C ARG A 94 11.49 -5.56 3.42
N PHE A 95 10.20 -5.84 3.31
CA PHE A 95 9.64 -6.98 2.60
C PHE A 95 9.05 -6.55 1.26
N VAL A 96 9.40 -7.25 0.18
CA VAL A 96 8.85 -7.05 -1.16
C VAL A 96 8.30 -8.38 -1.66
N ILE A 97 7.11 -8.36 -2.23
CA ILE A 97 6.56 -9.49 -2.97
C ILE A 97 7.02 -9.35 -4.43
N ILE A 98 7.74 -10.34 -4.93
CA ILE A 98 8.12 -10.44 -6.34
C ILE A 98 7.16 -11.43 -6.99
N ARG A 99 6.38 -10.95 -7.96
CA ARG A 99 5.43 -11.74 -8.75
C ARG A 99 6.03 -12.06 -10.12
N GLY A 100 5.67 -13.21 -10.68
CA GLY A 100 6.14 -13.66 -12.00
C GLY A 100 7.56 -14.24 -12.01
N ALA A 101 8.28 -14.17 -10.89
CA ALA A 101 9.59 -14.79 -10.76
C ALA A 101 9.44 -16.25 -10.31
N THR A 102 10.10 -17.16 -11.02
CA THR A 102 10.19 -18.56 -10.60
C THR A 102 11.11 -18.69 -9.38
N SER A 103 10.93 -19.75 -8.58
CA SER A 103 11.81 -20.07 -7.44
C SER A 103 13.29 -20.04 -7.84
N LEU A 104 13.63 -20.67 -8.96
CA LEU A 104 15.00 -20.72 -9.47
C LEU A 104 15.52 -19.32 -9.84
N TRP A 105 14.68 -18.48 -10.45
CA TRP A 105 15.07 -17.11 -10.78
C TRP A 105 15.38 -16.30 -9.51
N VAL A 106 14.54 -16.43 -8.48
CA VAL A 106 14.74 -15.77 -7.18
C VAL A 106 16.05 -16.24 -6.53
N GLU A 107 16.30 -17.55 -6.51
CA GLU A 107 17.53 -18.12 -5.97
C GLU A 107 18.79 -17.69 -6.73
N LEU A 108 18.73 -17.63 -8.06
CA LEU A 108 19.89 -17.26 -8.88
C LEU A 108 20.16 -15.75 -8.88
N ASN A 109 19.11 -14.93 -8.95
CA ASN A 109 19.28 -13.49 -9.12
C ASN A 109 19.36 -12.76 -7.79
N LEU A 110 18.55 -13.12 -6.77
CA LEU A 110 18.48 -12.37 -5.51
C LEU A 110 19.50 -12.82 -4.49
N ARG A 111 19.97 -14.07 -4.53
CA ARG A 111 21.02 -14.55 -3.62
C ARG A 111 22.31 -13.74 -3.73
N HIS A 112 22.57 -13.14 -4.89
CA HIS A 112 23.75 -12.31 -5.15
C HIS A 112 23.51 -10.81 -4.95
N VAL A 113 22.27 -10.39 -4.66
CA VAL A 113 21.96 -8.97 -4.40
C VAL A 113 22.36 -8.61 -2.98
N LYS A 114 23.32 -7.68 -2.86
CA LYS A 114 23.76 -7.16 -1.56
C LYS A 114 22.58 -6.56 -0.79
N GLY A 115 22.35 -7.06 0.41
CA GLY A 115 21.31 -6.59 1.32
C GLY A 115 20.02 -7.40 1.30
N VAL A 116 19.93 -8.48 0.51
CA VAL A 116 18.91 -9.52 0.72
C VAL A 116 19.27 -10.30 1.99
N GLU A 117 18.34 -10.39 2.93
CA GLU A 117 18.53 -11.13 4.19
C GLU A 117 17.93 -12.54 4.08
N GLN A 118 16.67 -12.62 3.68
CA GLN A 118 15.93 -13.88 3.52
C GLN A 118 14.94 -13.79 2.37
N HIS A 119 14.62 -14.93 1.77
CA HIS A 119 13.50 -15.05 0.85
C HIS A 119 12.65 -16.26 1.23
N GLN A 120 11.34 -16.15 1.00
CA GLN A 120 10.37 -17.22 1.21
C GLN A 120 9.53 -17.37 -0.04
N ILE A 121 9.44 -18.60 -0.54
CA ILE A 121 8.55 -18.93 -1.65
C ILE A 121 7.14 -19.05 -1.08
N VAL A 122 6.21 -18.26 -1.62
CA VAL A 122 4.80 -18.25 -1.16
C VAL A 122 3.90 -18.96 -2.16
N GLY A 123 4.31 -19.05 -3.42
CA GLY A 123 3.60 -19.80 -4.46
C GLY A 123 4.47 -20.10 -5.67
N ALA A 124 3.87 -20.69 -6.71
CA ALA A 124 4.59 -21.12 -7.90
C ALA A 124 5.39 -20.00 -8.60
N ASN A 125 4.85 -18.78 -8.60
CA ASN A 125 5.42 -17.59 -9.24
C ASN A 125 5.44 -16.38 -8.30
N ALA A 126 5.53 -16.61 -6.98
CA ALA A 126 5.55 -15.53 -5.99
C ALA A 126 6.54 -15.83 -4.86
N ALA A 127 7.43 -14.88 -4.60
CA ALA A 127 8.37 -14.95 -3.49
C ALA A 127 8.33 -13.65 -2.68
N VAL A 128 8.40 -13.78 -1.36
CA VAL A 128 8.62 -12.66 -0.44
C VAL A 128 10.11 -12.57 -0.18
N VAL A 129 10.65 -11.36 -0.31
CA VAL A 129 12.07 -11.11 -0.11
C VAL A 129 12.20 -10.02 0.93
N SER A 130 12.99 -10.32 1.96
CA SER A 130 13.36 -9.39 3.02
C SER A 130 14.73 -8.79 2.73
N PHE A 131 14.83 -7.50 2.97
CA PHE A 131 16.05 -6.72 2.77
C PHE A 131 16.47 -6.06 4.08
N ALA A 132 17.77 -5.84 4.23
CA ALA A 132 18.36 -5.23 5.42
C ALA A 132 17.81 -3.81 5.70
N ASN A 133 17.38 -3.10 4.66
CA ASN A 133 16.87 -1.74 4.77
C ASN A 133 15.75 -1.47 3.75
N GLU A 134 14.76 -0.67 4.15
CA GLU A 134 13.69 -0.14 3.30
C GLU A 134 14.21 0.64 2.07
N HIS A 135 15.40 1.25 2.17
CA HIS A 135 16.01 1.93 1.05
C HIS A 135 16.41 0.95 -0.07
N ILE A 136 16.92 -0.23 0.30
CA ILE A 136 17.33 -1.27 -0.65
C ILE A 136 16.08 -1.88 -1.32
N SER A 137 15.08 -2.23 -0.53
CA SER A 137 13.83 -2.79 -1.04
C SER A 137 13.12 -1.84 -2.00
N THR A 138 13.09 -0.53 -1.69
CA THR A 138 12.49 0.49 -2.57
C THR A 138 13.24 0.62 -3.88
N LYS A 139 14.58 0.59 -3.84
CA LYS A 139 15.42 0.68 -5.05
C LYS A 139 15.24 -0.55 -5.95
N ILE A 140 15.10 -1.73 -5.35
CA ILE A 140 14.86 -2.99 -6.07
C ILE A 140 13.45 -3.01 -6.64
N LYS A 141 12.44 -2.62 -5.86
CA LYS A 141 11.05 -2.49 -6.36
C LYS A 141 10.99 -1.59 -7.60
N ARG A 142 11.64 -0.41 -7.57
CA ARG A 142 11.74 0.48 -8.75
C ARG A 142 12.44 -0.15 -9.96
N MET A 143 13.37 -1.08 -9.74
CA MET A 143 14.05 -1.79 -10.82
C MET A 143 13.15 -2.83 -11.48
N PHE A 144 12.19 -3.40 -10.73
CA PHE A 144 11.21 -4.36 -11.25
C PHE A 144 9.94 -3.71 -11.82
N ASP A 145 9.53 -2.57 -11.28
CA ASP A 145 8.37 -1.81 -11.76
C ASP A 145 8.68 -0.97 -13.03
N GLY A 146 9.96 -0.81 -13.38
CA GLY A 146 10.42 -0.04 -14.55
C GLY A 146 10.26 -0.78 -15.86
#